data_AF-A0A960RU01-F1
#
_entry.id   AF-A0A960RU01-F1
#
_cell.length_a   1.000
_cell.length_b   1.000
_cell.length_c   1.000
_cell.angle_alpha   90.00
_cell.angle_beta   90.00
_cell.angle_gamma   90.00
#
_symmetry.space_group_name_H-M   'P 1'
#
loop_
_entity.id
_entity.type
_entity.pdbx_description
1 polymer ?
#
loop_
_entity_poly.entity_id
_entity_poly.type
_entity_poly.pdbx_seq_one_letter_code
_entity_poly.pdbx_strand_id
1 'polypeptide(L)'
;MTVTQFPIRFNNSDVVLALDNKGGSGHTEALKAIKKDNPDCTFHTYEVIGKDLASIFNNARKSGNPERIKMIVSLQKIGEVILFFPLVFLLTFFKLIFNKKITHVLDAQPLGTKASVTAARLANWIQGRNIKVYKVLTDFPTRSEHFAAPIRMLSEGDRKIFKLYSMAPYTKKDDEILEDFQKRKNSFWKRKFHLSPNEVEYFDTGPVRPAYHRLPLSYQPPRPENFAIKINNDEEKSSIEQLLGKSLEVNEDKCAKITIDPGCKICMMSIGSQAPIDGTKEAVFSFIEKAKKYTTPVVLFVCCGRHTPQRNTLFKQLAEEIKAENLPSHIKVLPLGYQDDEEKAPMDHYSDAIFTGAGGMQSFETIRARRKGHPGQIFLYAHLPRKVKPLRKLLLTVFPCLIKEVDEELPSTYDLLSPEAQKLMIERGTYLWEKGNAEWLLENRGSQNLHPIQAKDFGEGLERTGFFLSP
;
A
#
# COMPACT_ATOMS: atom_id res chain seq x y z
N MET A 1 6.60 6.42 -27.46
CA MET A 1 5.99 7.47 -26.63
C MET A 1 6.25 7.14 -25.18
N THR A 2 6.92 8.03 -24.44
CA THR A 2 7.08 7.91 -22.99
C THR A 2 5.71 8.08 -22.34
N VAL A 3 5.18 7.01 -21.74
CA VAL A 3 3.93 7.07 -20.98
C VAL A 3 4.21 7.90 -19.74
N THR A 4 3.75 9.14 -19.74
CA THR A 4 3.86 10.01 -18.58
C THR A 4 3.01 9.48 -17.43
N GLN A 5 3.63 9.25 -16.27
CA GLN A 5 3.00 8.60 -15.13
C GLN A 5 2.15 9.59 -14.32
N PHE A 6 2.57 10.86 -14.26
CA PHE A 6 1.87 11.91 -13.55
C PHE A 6 1.50 13.07 -14.47
N PRO A 7 0.34 13.72 -14.26
CA PRO A 7 -0.06 14.93 -14.99
C PRO A 7 0.70 16.18 -14.52
N ILE A 8 1.56 16.06 -13.50
CA ILE A 8 2.36 17.16 -12.98
C ILE A 8 3.49 17.47 -13.97
N ARG A 9 3.40 18.64 -14.60
CA ARG A 9 4.45 19.19 -15.45
C ARG A 9 4.93 20.51 -14.86
N PHE A 10 6.24 20.61 -14.73
CA PHE A 10 6.94 21.83 -14.37
C PHE A 10 7.65 22.38 -15.61
N ASN A 11 7.83 23.70 -15.68
CA ASN A 11 8.63 24.33 -16.72
C ASN A 11 10.12 24.15 -16.42
N ASN A 12 10.99 24.20 -17.42
CA ASN A 12 12.45 24.04 -17.24
C ASN A 12 13.05 25.08 -16.28
N SER A 13 12.41 26.24 -16.11
CA SER A 13 12.83 27.27 -15.15
C SER A 13 12.37 27.02 -13.72
N ASP A 14 11.50 26.04 -13.49
CA ASP A 14 10.91 25.80 -12.18
C ASP A 14 11.91 25.10 -11.25
N VAL A 15 11.96 25.61 -10.03
CA VAL A 15 12.68 24.99 -8.92
C VAL A 15 11.65 24.50 -7.89
N VAL A 16 11.72 23.22 -7.56
CA VAL A 16 10.71 22.51 -6.75
C VAL A 16 11.29 22.11 -5.39
N LEU A 17 10.64 22.50 -4.31
CA LEU A 17 10.87 21.95 -2.97
C LEU A 17 9.98 20.72 -2.78
N ALA A 18 10.57 19.53 -2.82
CA ALA A 18 9.86 18.28 -2.63
C ALA A 18 9.92 17.82 -1.17
N LEU A 19 8.77 17.67 -0.53
CA LEU A 19 8.64 17.16 0.83
C LEU A 19 8.40 15.65 0.76
N ASP A 20 9.33 14.86 1.31
CA ASP A 20 9.31 13.39 1.28
C ASP A 20 9.22 12.78 2.68
N ASN A 21 8.59 11.62 2.79
CA ASN A 21 8.53 10.80 3.99
C ASN A 21 9.25 9.48 3.72
N LYS A 22 10.48 9.33 4.23
CA LYS A 22 11.26 8.08 4.11
C LYS A 22 10.59 6.84 4.74
N GLY A 23 9.47 7.03 5.45
CA GLY A 23 8.73 5.97 6.12
C GLY A 23 7.84 5.11 5.24
N GLY A 24 7.38 5.60 4.09
CA GLY A 24 6.41 4.90 3.24
C GLY A 24 6.86 4.84 1.79
N SER A 25 7.02 3.62 1.26
CA SER A 25 7.52 3.39 -0.10
C SER A 25 6.70 4.14 -1.16
N GLY A 26 5.37 4.22 -1.00
CA GLY A 26 4.51 4.87 -1.99
C GLY A 26 4.75 6.37 -2.18
N HIS A 27 5.10 7.11 -1.12
CA HIS A 27 5.38 8.55 -1.19
C HIS A 27 6.70 8.82 -1.91
N THR A 28 7.74 8.07 -1.53
CA THR A 28 9.06 8.17 -2.14
C THR A 28 9.03 7.76 -3.62
N GLU A 29 8.32 6.68 -3.96
CA GLU A 29 8.18 6.25 -5.37
C GLU A 29 7.34 7.24 -6.20
N ALA A 30 6.26 7.81 -5.64
CA ALA A 30 5.52 8.88 -6.32
C ALA A 30 6.42 10.07 -6.63
N LEU A 31 7.26 10.49 -5.67
CA LEU A 31 8.19 11.60 -5.88
C LEU A 31 9.27 11.27 -6.92
N LYS A 32 9.84 10.06 -6.89
CA LYS A 32 10.82 9.60 -7.88
C LYS A 32 10.23 9.62 -9.29
N ALA A 33 9.01 9.12 -9.43
CA ALA A 33 8.29 9.12 -10.71
C ALA A 33 8.06 10.55 -11.23
N ILE A 34 7.56 11.47 -10.40
CA ILE A 34 7.36 12.88 -10.78
C ILE A 34 8.66 13.54 -11.22
N LYS A 35 9.79 13.26 -10.54
CA LYS A 35 11.11 13.78 -10.94
C LYS A 35 11.55 13.24 -12.30
N LYS A 36 11.40 11.93 -12.51
CA LYS A 36 11.74 11.29 -13.78
C LYS A 36 10.93 11.86 -14.95
N ASP A 37 9.68 12.19 -14.67
CA ASP A 37 8.72 12.80 -15.59
C ASP A 37 8.98 14.31 -15.84
N ASN A 38 9.92 14.92 -15.11
CA ASN A 38 10.31 16.33 -15.18
C ASN A 38 11.85 16.48 -15.09
N PRO A 39 12.61 15.90 -16.03
CA PRO A 39 14.07 15.78 -15.94
C PRO A 39 14.80 17.14 -15.98
N ASP A 40 14.19 18.15 -16.63
CA ASP A 40 14.78 19.48 -16.81
C ASP A 40 14.55 20.42 -15.61
N CYS A 41 13.84 19.95 -14.58
CA CYS A 41 13.50 20.75 -13.40
C CYS A 41 14.44 20.49 -12.23
N THR A 42 14.74 21.53 -11.45
CA THR A 42 15.59 21.38 -10.25
C THR A 42 14.75 20.99 -9.05
N PHE A 43 15.03 19.82 -8.45
CA PHE A 43 14.36 19.35 -7.24
C PHE A 43 15.27 19.45 -6.00
N HIS A 44 14.82 20.20 -5.00
CA HIS A 44 15.37 20.16 -3.65
C HIS A 44 14.50 19.24 -2.80
N THR A 45 14.99 18.04 -2.47
CA THR A 45 14.22 17.09 -1.64
C THR A 45 14.54 17.27 -0.18
N TYR A 46 13.50 17.30 0.65
CA TYR A 46 13.65 17.48 2.09
C TYR A 46 12.80 16.49 2.87
N GLU A 47 13.43 15.90 3.88
CA GLU A 47 12.84 14.91 4.77
C GLU A 47 12.32 15.62 6.00
N VAL A 48 11.03 15.96 5.99
CA VAL A 48 10.41 16.66 7.12
C VAL A 48 10.03 15.68 8.23
N ILE A 49 9.58 14.47 7.85
CA ILE A 49 9.20 13.41 8.79
C ILE A 49 10.30 12.36 8.75
N GLY A 50 11.08 12.31 9.83
CA GLY A 50 12.26 11.45 9.94
C GLY A 50 11.92 9.95 10.02
N LYS A 51 12.95 9.13 9.78
CA LYS A 51 12.90 7.67 9.88
C LYS A 51 12.35 7.18 11.23
N ASP A 52 12.58 7.92 12.31
CA ASP A 52 12.21 7.51 13.66
C ASP A 52 10.70 7.50 13.88
N LEU A 53 9.98 8.52 13.41
CA LEU A 53 8.51 8.55 13.50
C LEU A 53 7.87 7.47 12.62
N ALA A 54 8.45 7.24 11.44
CA ALA A 54 8.05 6.13 10.59
C ALA A 54 8.32 4.76 11.24
N SER A 55 9.41 4.64 12.01
CA SER A 55 9.76 3.40 12.69
C SER A 55 8.72 3.00 13.74
N ILE A 56 8.11 3.97 14.44
CA ILE A 56 7.04 3.72 15.41
C ILE A 56 5.84 3.05 14.72
N PHE A 57 5.41 3.61 13.59
CA PHE A 57 4.31 3.06 12.80
C PHE A 57 4.67 1.69 12.20
N ASN A 58 5.85 1.54 11.63
CA ASN A 58 6.33 0.29 11.04
C ASN A 58 6.46 -0.82 12.09
N ASN A 59 6.95 -0.51 13.29
CA ASN A 59 7.04 -1.45 14.41
C ASN A 59 5.64 -1.86 14.90
N ALA A 60 4.69 -0.92 14.96
CA ALA A 60 3.31 -1.24 15.29
C ALA A 60 2.68 -2.21 14.27
N ARG A 61 2.91 -1.97 12.97
CA ARG A 61 2.50 -2.88 11.88
C ARG A 61 3.12 -4.25 12.00
N LYS A 62 4.46 -4.35 12.12
CA LYS A 62 5.17 -5.63 12.29
C LYS A 62 4.65 -6.43 13.48
N SER A 63 4.30 -5.73 14.57
CA SER A 63 3.78 -6.37 15.77
C SER A 63 2.33 -6.87 15.64
N GLY A 64 1.63 -6.54 14.54
CA GLY A 64 0.24 -6.92 14.33
C GLY A 64 -0.72 -6.38 15.39
N ASN A 65 -0.37 -5.29 16.09
CA ASN A 65 -1.14 -4.77 17.21
C ASN A 65 -2.09 -3.64 16.74
N PRO A 66 -3.40 -3.92 16.51
CA PRO A 66 -4.32 -2.92 15.98
C PRO A 66 -4.57 -1.78 16.97
N GLU A 67 -4.50 -2.03 18.28
CA GLU A 67 -4.73 -1.00 19.30
C GLU A 67 -3.60 0.04 19.30
N ARG A 68 -2.35 -0.40 19.15
CA ARG A 68 -1.22 0.52 18.92
C ARG A 68 -1.42 1.36 17.67
N ILE A 69 -1.91 0.75 16.59
CA ILE A 69 -2.13 1.46 15.32
C ILE A 69 -3.31 2.44 15.45
N LYS A 70 -4.42 2.04 16.06
CA LYS A 70 -5.55 2.93 16.38
C LYS A 70 -5.10 4.10 17.24
N MET A 71 -4.29 3.85 18.26
CA MET A 71 -3.73 4.90 19.12
C MET A 71 -2.83 5.86 18.33
N ILE A 72 -1.92 5.36 17.48
CA ILE A 72 -1.07 6.21 16.63
C ILE A 72 -1.95 7.06 15.70
N VAL A 73 -2.97 6.47 15.10
CA VAL A 73 -3.87 7.18 14.18
C VAL A 73 -4.79 8.18 14.90
N SER A 74 -5.25 7.88 16.11
CA SER A 74 -6.05 8.83 16.91
C SER A 74 -5.19 10.01 17.38
N LEU A 75 -3.94 9.74 17.78
CA LEU A 75 -2.95 10.76 18.13
C LEU A 75 -2.49 11.58 16.92
N GLN A 76 -2.67 11.09 15.70
CA GLN A 76 -2.27 11.81 14.48
C GLN A 76 -2.89 13.21 14.40
N LYS A 77 -4.17 13.38 14.77
CA LYS A 77 -4.84 14.70 14.76
C LYS A 77 -4.19 15.69 15.71
N ILE A 78 -3.80 15.22 16.90
CA ILE A 78 -3.12 16.02 17.91
C ILE A 78 -1.70 16.31 17.46
N GLY A 79 -1.00 15.29 16.96
CA GLY A 79 0.34 15.40 16.41
C GLY A 79 0.41 16.39 15.24
N GLU A 80 -0.59 16.41 14.36
CA GLU A 80 -0.69 17.38 13.27
C GLU A 80 -0.62 18.82 13.79
N VAL A 81 -1.35 19.13 14.86
CA VAL A 81 -1.40 20.50 15.39
C VAL A 81 -0.18 20.83 16.24
N ILE A 82 0.22 19.95 17.15
CA ILE A 82 1.21 20.26 18.18
C ILE A 82 2.64 20.05 17.68
N LEU A 83 2.88 19.00 16.88
CA LEU A 83 4.21 18.59 16.48
C LEU A 83 4.49 18.93 15.01
N PHE A 84 3.67 18.39 14.11
CA PHE A 84 3.94 18.48 12.68
C PHE A 84 3.70 19.89 12.14
N PHE A 85 2.68 20.60 12.63
CA PHE A 85 2.42 21.95 12.17
C PHE A 85 3.62 22.89 12.41
N PRO A 86 4.11 23.12 13.64
CA PRO A 86 5.23 24.02 13.85
C PRO A 86 6.50 23.55 13.14
N LEU A 87 6.79 22.24 13.17
CA LEU A 87 7.99 21.69 12.54
C LEU A 87 7.98 21.86 11.02
N VAL A 88 6.94 21.34 10.35
CA VAL A 88 6.81 21.41 8.88
C VAL A 88 6.70 22.87 8.43
N PHE A 89 5.99 23.71 9.19
CA PHE A 89 5.83 25.12 8.88
C PHE A 89 7.16 25.85 8.89
N LEU A 90 7.92 25.79 9.99
CA LEU A 90 9.18 26.51 10.12
C LEU A 90 10.19 26.04 9.08
N LEU A 91 10.33 24.73 8.89
CA LEU A 91 11.26 24.16 7.91
C LEU A 91 10.90 24.60 6.48
N THR A 92 9.64 24.48 6.10
CA THR A 92 9.18 24.91 4.77
C THR A 92 9.36 26.42 4.62
N PHE A 93 8.94 27.20 5.60
CA PHE A 93 8.99 28.67 5.57
C PHE A 93 10.42 29.18 5.41
N PHE A 94 11.35 28.75 6.27
CA PHE A 94 12.74 29.20 6.17
C PHE A 94 13.40 28.77 4.86
N LYS A 95 13.11 27.56 4.36
CA LYS A 95 13.62 27.14 3.04
C LYS A 95 13.11 28.03 1.92
N LEU A 96 11.83 28.39 1.94
CA LEU A 96 11.26 29.31 0.96
C LEU A 96 11.87 30.71 1.10
N ILE A 97 12.03 31.23 2.32
CA ILE A 97 12.60 32.56 2.56
C ILE A 97 14.06 32.66 2.09
N PHE A 98 14.89 31.67 2.42
CA PHE A 98 16.32 31.68 2.10
C PHE A 98 16.64 31.25 0.66
N ASN A 99 15.74 30.51 0.00
CA ASN A 99 15.89 30.16 -1.41
C ASN A 99 14.78 30.80 -2.26
N LYS A 100 15.09 32.00 -2.76
CA LYS A 100 14.20 32.80 -3.62
C LYS A 100 13.91 32.18 -4.99
N LYS A 101 14.65 31.14 -5.40
CA LYS A 101 14.44 30.47 -6.70
C LYS A 101 13.28 29.48 -6.68
N ILE A 102 12.89 28.96 -5.51
CA ILE A 102 11.83 27.95 -5.39
C ILE A 102 10.49 28.50 -5.93
N THR A 103 9.91 27.83 -6.91
CA THR A 103 8.63 28.20 -7.55
C THR A 103 7.48 27.34 -7.07
N HIS A 104 7.79 26.12 -6.62
CA HIS A 104 6.78 25.12 -6.28
C HIS A 104 7.17 24.36 -5.01
N VAL A 105 6.16 23.96 -4.23
CA VAL A 105 6.26 22.96 -3.18
C VAL A 105 5.50 21.72 -3.64
N LEU A 106 6.18 20.58 -3.70
CA LEU A 106 5.56 19.30 -3.98
C LEU A 106 5.50 18.48 -2.70
N ASP A 107 4.30 18.32 -2.16
CA ASP A 107 4.03 17.59 -0.93
C ASP A 107 3.49 16.20 -1.26
N ALA A 108 4.31 15.17 -1.03
CA ALA A 108 3.90 13.78 -1.14
C ALA A 108 3.64 13.12 0.23
N GLN A 109 3.83 13.83 1.35
CA GLN A 109 3.78 13.25 2.70
C GLN A 109 2.33 13.05 3.18
N PRO A 110 2.04 12.12 4.10
CA PRO A 110 0.68 11.99 4.64
C PRO A 110 0.30 13.10 5.64
N LEU A 111 1.28 13.85 6.17
CA LEU A 111 1.10 14.86 7.22
C LEU A 111 1.67 16.22 6.82
N GLY A 112 1.29 17.28 7.51
CA GLY A 112 1.88 18.61 7.39
C GLY A 112 1.34 19.46 6.25
N THR A 113 0.28 19.01 5.54
CA THR A 113 -0.28 19.72 4.37
C THR A 113 -0.67 21.16 4.71
N LYS A 114 -1.35 21.37 5.84
CA LYS A 114 -1.75 22.73 6.25
C LYS A 114 -0.54 23.62 6.49
N ALA A 115 0.47 23.08 7.16
CA ALA A 115 1.70 23.80 7.49
C ALA A 115 2.52 24.18 6.26
N SER A 116 2.73 23.25 5.32
CA SER A 116 3.48 23.52 4.08
C SER A 116 2.78 24.59 3.22
N VAL A 117 1.44 24.53 3.11
CA VAL A 117 0.65 25.53 2.38
C VAL A 117 0.69 26.90 3.07
N THR A 118 0.53 26.93 4.40
CA THR A 118 0.53 28.19 5.16
C THR A 118 1.91 28.86 5.08
N ALA A 119 2.99 28.07 5.16
CA ALA A 119 4.36 28.55 5.00
C ALA A 119 4.59 29.16 3.61
N ALA A 120 4.14 28.49 2.54
CA ALA A 120 4.23 29.01 1.19
C ALA A 120 3.41 30.29 0.98
N ARG A 121 2.20 30.35 1.54
CA ARG A 121 1.37 31.56 1.50
C ARG A 121 2.03 32.74 2.21
N LEU A 122 2.62 32.51 3.39
CA LEU A 122 3.32 33.56 4.13
C LEU A 122 4.58 34.02 3.37
N ALA A 123 5.34 33.09 2.79
CA ALA A 123 6.49 33.44 1.96
C ALA A 123 6.08 34.25 0.72
N ASN A 124 4.97 33.91 0.06
CA ASN A 124 4.41 34.69 -1.04
C ASN A 124 4.06 36.11 -0.62
N TRP A 125 3.42 36.28 0.55
CA TRP A 125 3.06 37.58 1.08
C TRP A 125 4.29 38.44 1.43
N ILE A 126 5.27 37.87 2.14
CA ILE A 126 6.48 38.60 2.57
C ILE A 126 7.38 38.97 1.38
N GLN A 127 7.50 38.08 0.38
CA GLN A 127 8.48 38.24 -0.70
C GLN A 127 7.87 38.65 -2.05
N GLY A 128 6.55 38.85 -2.13
CA GLY A 128 5.86 39.15 -3.39
C GLY A 128 5.98 38.03 -4.43
N ARG A 129 6.03 36.77 -3.99
CA ARG A 129 6.20 35.58 -4.86
C ARG A 129 4.87 34.91 -5.15
N ASN A 130 4.86 34.01 -6.14
CA ASN A 130 3.71 33.17 -6.51
C ASN A 130 4.05 31.68 -6.43
N ILE A 131 4.54 31.24 -5.28
CA ILE A 131 4.85 29.84 -5.00
C ILE A 131 3.55 29.03 -4.99
N LYS A 132 3.48 27.96 -5.78
CA LYS A 132 2.35 27.01 -5.80
C LYS A 132 2.66 25.77 -4.97
N VAL A 133 1.63 25.15 -4.40
CA VAL A 133 1.75 23.94 -3.57
C VAL A 133 0.91 22.82 -4.16
N TYR A 134 1.58 21.74 -4.53
CA TYR A 134 0.97 20.55 -5.13
C TYR A 134 0.99 19.41 -4.12
N LYS A 135 -0.19 18.89 -3.80
CA LYS A 135 -0.38 17.74 -2.92
C LYS A 135 -0.65 16.50 -3.73
N VAL A 136 0.11 15.43 -3.51
CA VAL A 136 -0.10 14.14 -4.19
C VAL A 136 -0.69 13.15 -3.20
N LEU A 137 -1.88 12.63 -3.51
CA LEU A 137 -2.47 11.53 -2.76
C LEU A 137 -1.85 10.21 -3.23
N THR A 138 -1.28 9.46 -2.30
CA THR A 138 -0.73 8.12 -2.56
C THR A 138 -1.66 7.01 -2.08
N ASP A 139 -2.93 7.35 -1.86
CA ASP A 139 -4.03 6.48 -1.45
C ASP A 139 -5.31 6.86 -2.21
N PHE A 140 -6.26 5.94 -2.25
CA PHE A 140 -7.60 6.19 -2.79
C PHE A 140 -8.39 7.14 -1.89
N PRO A 141 -8.97 8.21 -2.45
CA PRO A 141 -9.48 9.31 -1.64
C PRO A 141 -10.73 8.98 -0.81
N THR A 142 -11.43 7.87 -1.09
CA THR A 142 -12.70 7.46 -0.47
C THR A 142 -12.66 7.37 1.07
N ARG A 143 -11.51 7.00 1.66
CA ARG A 143 -11.27 7.04 3.12
C ARG A 143 -9.88 7.54 3.50
N SER A 144 -9.34 8.48 2.75
CA SER A 144 -8.07 9.15 3.07
C SER A 144 -8.26 10.27 4.11
N GLU A 145 -8.88 9.99 5.26
CA GLU A 145 -9.19 11.01 6.29
C GLU A 145 -7.93 11.72 6.81
N HIS A 146 -6.80 11.02 6.83
CA HIS A 146 -5.50 11.57 7.21
C HIS A 146 -5.02 12.67 6.26
N PHE A 147 -5.39 12.62 4.98
CA PHE A 147 -5.19 13.71 4.03
C PHE A 147 -6.34 14.73 4.05
N ALA A 148 -7.58 14.27 4.19
CA ALA A 148 -8.76 15.13 4.13
C ALA A 148 -8.84 16.13 5.29
N ALA A 149 -8.47 15.72 6.50
CA ALA A 149 -8.50 16.58 7.68
C ALA A 149 -7.68 17.86 7.52
N PRO A 150 -6.36 17.82 7.20
CA PRO A 150 -5.58 19.05 7.03
C PRO A 150 -6.01 19.87 5.80
N ILE A 151 -6.48 19.23 4.72
CA ILE A 151 -6.95 19.94 3.51
C ILE A 151 -8.25 20.72 3.80
N ARG A 152 -9.17 20.18 4.59
CA ARG A 152 -10.41 20.88 5.00
C ARG A 152 -10.13 22.15 5.79
N MET A 153 -8.99 22.20 6.49
CA MET A 153 -8.56 23.34 7.30
C MET A 153 -7.86 24.45 6.50
N LEU A 154 -7.70 24.30 5.19
CA LEU A 154 -7.13 25.34 4.32
C LEU A 154 -8.11 26.50 4.16
N SER A 155 -7.61 27.71 4.38
CA SER A 155 -8.35 28.96 4.14
C SER A 155 -8.53 29.23 2.64
N GLU A 156 -9.37 30.19 2.27
CA GLU A 156 -9.51 30.63 0.88
C GLU A 156 -8.18 31.14 0.28
N GLY A 157 -7.36 31.80 1.09
CA GLY A 157 -6.03 32.26 0.67
C GLY A 157 -5.07 31.10 0.41
N ASP A 158 -5.13 30.05 1.23
CA ASP A 158 -4.33 28.83 1.05
C ASP A 158 -4.74 28.11 -0.24
N ARG A 159 -6.05 28.03 -0.51
CA ARG A 159 -6.64 27.39 -1.69
C ARG A 159 -6.21 28.01 -3.01
N LYS A 160 -5.99 29.34 -3.06
CA LYS A 160 -5.50 30.05 -4.26
C LYS A 160 -4.13 29.61 -4.75
N ILE A 161 -3.33 28.97 -3.90
CA ILE A 161 -2.00 28.46 -4.25
C ILE A 161 -1.91 26.93 -4.22
N PHE A 162 -3.00 26.26 -3.85
CA PHE A 162 -3.02 24.81 -3.62
C PHE A 162 -3.64 24.06 -4.80
N LYS A 163 -3.09 22.88 -5.10
CA LYS A 163 -3.66 21.93 -6.04
C LYS A 163 -3.50 20.51 -5.49
N LEU A 164 -4.57 19.72 -5.55
CA LEU A 164 -4.56 18.30 -5.20
C LEU A 164 -4.43 17.45 -6.46
N TYR A 165 -3.55 16.44 -6.43
CA TYR A 165 -3.43 15.40 -7.45
C TYR A 165 -3.88 14.08 -6.84
N SER A 166 -4.85 13.40 -7.45
CA SER A 166 -5.41 12.15 -6.92
C SER A 166 -5.95 11.22 -8.02
N MET A 167 -6.35 9.99 -7.65
CA MET A 167 -7.26 9.20 -8.48
C MET A 167 -8.69 9.74 -8.36
N ALA A 168 -9.53 9.41 -9.34
CA ALA A 168 -10.95 9.58 -9.16
C ALA A 168 -11.44 8.71 -7.97
N PRO A 169 -12.33 9.24 -7.10
CA PRO A 169 -12.84 8.50 -5.95
C PRO A 169 -13.63 7.25 -6.35
N TYR A 170 -14.21 7.24 -7.56
CA TYR A 170 -15.00 6.14 -8.07
C TYR A 170 -14.80 6.01 -9.58
N THR A 171 -15.14 4.84 -10.12
CA THR A 171 -15.31 4.66 -11.56
C THR A 171 -16.69 5.13 -12.02
N LYS A 172 -16.79 5.49 -13.31
CA LYS A 172 -18.06 5.76 -13.98
C LYS A 172 -18.82 4.44 -14.13
N LYS A 173 -20.11 4.40 -13.76
CA LYS A 173 -20.92 3.20 -13.98
C LYS A 173 -21.22 3.02 -15.47
N ASP A 174 -21.49 1.79 -15.88
CA ASP A 174 -21.69 1.45 -17.29
C ASP A 174 -22.92 2.19 -17.86
N ASP A 175 -23.96 2.40 -17.04
CA ASP A 175 -25.22 3.10 -17.35
C ASP A 175 -25.24 4.60 -16.99
N GLU A 176 -24.25 5.10 -16.24
CA GLU A 176 -24.20 6.49 -15.79
C GLU A 176 -23.76 7.43 -16.93
N ILE A 177 -24.44 8.55 -17.15
CA ILE A 177 -23.99 9.57 -18.13
C ILE A 177 -22.79 10.36 -17.60
N LEU A 178 -21.98 10.91 -18.50
CA LEU A 178 -20.73 11.60 -18.13
C LEU A 178 -20.97 12.79 -17.16
N GLU A 179 -22.05 13.55 -17.38
CA GLU A 179 -22.38 14.70 -16.53
C GLU A 179 -22.67 14.29 -15.09
N ASP A 180 -23.48 13.26 -14.88
CA ASP A 180 -23.79 12.73 -13.55
C ASP A 180 -22.55 12.19 -12.85
N PHE A 181 -21.68 11.51 -13.59
CA PHE A 181 -20.39 11.07 -13.06
C PHE A 181 -19.54 12.24 -12.57
N GLN A 182 -19.44 13.32 -13.36
CA GLN A 182 -18.71 14.53 -12.96
C GLN A 182 -19.35 15.20 -11.74
N LYS A 183 -20.68 15.29 -11.69
CA LYS A 183 -21.42 15.86 -10.56
C LYS A 183 -21.20 15.08 -9.27
N ARG A 184 -21.27 13.75 -9.33
CA ARG A 184 -21.01 12.85 -8.19
C ARG A 184 -19.57 12.96 -7.71
N LYS A 185 -18.61 12.99 -8.64
CA LYS A 185 -17.18 13.19 -8.35
C LYS A 185 -16.91 14.55 -7.69
N ASN A 186 -17.45 15.64 -8.24
CA ASN A 186 -17.27 16.98 -7.71
C ASN A 186 -17.92 17.14 -6.33
N SER A 187 -19.10 16.56 -6.13
CA SER A 187 -19.80 16.54 -4.84
C SER A 187 -18.98 15.80 -3.78
N PHE A 188 -18.30 14.72 -4.16
CA PHE A 188 -17.39 14.00 -3.26
C PHE A 188 -16.28 14.92 -2.75
N TRP A 189 -15.54 15.59 -3.64
CA TRP A 189 -14.42 16.46 -3.27
C TRP A 189 -14.86 17.65 -2.42
N LYS A 190 -15.98 18.28 -2.79
CA LYS A 190 -16.57 19.38 -2.01
C LYS A 190 -16.94 18.92 -0.60
N ARG A 191 -17.60 17.77 -0.46
CA ARG A 191 -18.04 17.28 0.84
C ARG A 191 -16.91 16.76 1.72
N LYS A 192 -15.93 16.04 1.14
CA LYS A 192 -14.90 15.33 1.90
C LYS A 192 -13.64 16.17 2.12
N PHE A 193 -13.24 16.98 1.15
CA PHE A 193 -12.02 17.76 1.18
C PHE A 193 -12.26 19.28 1.18
N HIS A 194 -13.52 19.72 1.06
CA HIS A 194 -13.90 21.12 0.85
C HIS A 194 -13.30 21.73 -0.42
N LEU A 195 -12.92 20.90 -1.40
CA LEU A 195 -12.31 21.34 -2.65
C LEU A 195 -13.34 21.49 -3.75
N SER A 196 -13.16 22.52 -4.56
CA SER A 196 -13.84 22.77 -5.83
C SER A 196 -13.17 21.99 -6.97
N PRO A 197 -13.86 21.79 -8.11
CA PRO A 197 -13.35 20.95 -9.19
C PRO A 197 -12.00 21.40 -9.77
N ASN A 198 -11.78 22.72 -9.85
CA ASN A 198 -10.53 23.30 -10.36
C ASN A 198 -9.37 23.22 -9.35
N GLU A 199 -9.60 22.75 -8.12
CA GLU A 199 -8.54 22.51 -7.13
C GLU A 199 -8.01 21.05 -7.17
N VAL A 200 -8.58 20.19 -8.01
CA VAL A 200 -8.22 18.76 -8.10
C VAL A 200 -7.85 18.39 -9.53
N GLU A 201 -6.64 17.85 -9.74
CA GLU A 201 -6.27 17.11 -10.94
C GLU A 201 -6.30 15.60 -10.71
N TYR A 202 -6.52 14.86 -11.78
CA TYR A 202 -6.58 13.41 -11.75
C TYR A 202 -5.39 12.78 -12.46
N PHE A 203 -4.84 11.72 -11.88
CA PHE A 203 -3.97 10.78 -12.59
C PHE A 203 -4.72 9.50 -12.96
N ASP A 204 -4.39 8.94 -14.13
CA ASP A 204 -5.13 7.80 -14.71
C ASP A 204 -4.85 6.47 -14.02
N THR A 205 -3.63 6.27 -13.51
CA THR A 205 -3.15 4.94 -13.08
C THR A 205 -2.65 4.87 -11.64
N GLY A 206 -2.58 5.99 -10.93
CA GLY A 206 -1.96 6.02 -9.61
C GLY A 206 -0.44 6.12 -9.64
N PRO A 207 0.20 6.41 -8.49
CA PRO A 207 1.62 6.10 -8.32
C PRO A 207 1.79 4.59 -8.47
N VAL A 208 2.39 4.15 -9.57
CA VAL A 208 2.81 2.75 -9.75
C VAL A 208 4.23 2.73 -10.30
N ARG A 209 4.99 1.69 -9.94
CA ARG A 209 6.37 1.57 -10.42
C ARG A 209 6.43 1.33 -11.94
N PRO A 210 7.52 1.75 -12.62
CA PRO A 210 7.64 1.70 -14.08
C PRO A 210 7.26 0.38 -14.75
N ALA A 211 7.62 -0.76 -14.17
CA ALA A 211 7.34 -2.06 -14.78
C ALA A 211 5.83 -2.33 -14.97
N TYR A 212 4.99 -1.86 -14.05
CA TYR A 212 3.53 -2.02 -14.15
C TYR A 212 2.91 -1.22 -15.31
N HIS A 213 3.59 -0.17 -15.80
CA HIS A 213 3.11 0.58 -16.96
C HIS A 213 3.29 -0.19 -18.27
N ARG A 214 4.30 -1.05 -18.36
CA ARG A 214 4.58 -1.87 -19.55
C ARG A 214 3.67 -3.08 -19.67
N LEU A 215 2.92 -3.42 -18.62
CA LEU A 215 1.94 -4.50 -18.67
C LEU A 215 0.82 -4.17 -19.65
N PRO A 216 0.46 -5.11 -20.55
CA PRO A 216 -0.64 -4.94 -21.46
C PRO A 216 -1.97 -4.91 -20.71
N LEU A 217 -2.89 -4.10 -21.20
CA LEU A 217 -4.07 -3.68 -20.45
C LEU A 217 -5.39 -4.13 -21.05
N SER A 218 -5.38 -4.40 -22.36
CA SER A 218 -6.53 -4.77 -23.18
C SER A 218 -6.51 -6.24 -23.60
N TYR A 219 -5.39 -6.92 -23.37
CA TYR A 219 -5.18 -8.31 -23.74
C TYR A 219 -4.17 -8.93 -22.78
N GLN A 220 -4.43 -10.17 -22.36
CA GLN A 220 -3.49 -10.95 -21.56
C GLN A 220 -2.64 -11.78 -22.53
N PRO A 221 -1.32 -11.54 -22.63
CA PRO A 221 -0.46 -12.37 -23.45
C PRO A 221 -0.47 -13.82 -22.96
N PRO A 222 -0.03 -14.76 -23.81
CA PRO A 222 0.33 -16.08 -23.32
C PRO A 222 1.24 -15.97 -22.10
N ARG A 223 0.93 -16.75 -21.07
CA ARG A 223 1.74 -16.82 -19.85
C ARG A 223 3.18 -17.19 -20.23
N PRO A 224 4.21 -16.49 -19.70
CA PRO A 224 5.58 -16.88 -19.93
C PRO A 224 5.86 -18.21 -19.25
N GLU A 225 6.62 -19.08 -19.91
CA GLU A 225 7.08 -20.35 -19.33
C GLU A 225 8.01 -20.12 -18.13
N ASN A 226 8.77 -19.02 -18.16
CA ASN A 226 9.77 -18.69 -17.15
C ASN A 226 9.46 -17.36 -16.48
N PHE A 227 9.45 -17.37 -15.15
CA PHE A 227 9.37 -16.18 -14.33
C PHE A 227 10.76 -15.83 -13.79
N ALA A 228 11.11 -14.56 -13.82
CA ALA A 228 12.32 -14.07 -13.16
C ALA A 228 12.03 -13.85 -11.67
N ILE A 229 12.94 -14.31 -10.81
CA ILE A 229 12.95 -14.01 -9.37
C ILE A 229 14.30 -13.43 -8.99
N LYS A 230 14.29 -12.42 -8.11
CA LYS A 230 15.51 -11.82 -7.58
C LYS A 230 16.04 -12.63 -6.41
N ILE A 231 17.34 -12.93 -6.43
CA ILE A 231 18.10 -13.67 -5.43
C ILE A 231 19.05 -12.69 -4.73
N ASN A 232 18.73 -12.26 -3.51
CA ASN A 232 19.46 -11.15 -2.89
C ASN A 232 20.77 -11.58 -2.22
N ASN A 233 20.91 -12.87 -1.90
CA ASN A 233 22.06 -13.47 -1.23
C ASN A 233 22.05 -15.01 -1.36
N ASP A 234 23.16 -15.64 -0.97
CA ASP A 234 23.34 -17.10 -1.08
C ASP A 234 22.44 -17.92 -0.15
N GLU A 235 22.04 -17.36 1.01
CA GLU A 235 21.08 -18.02 1.92
C GLU A 235 19.70 -18.11 1.24
N GLU A 236 19.24 -17.05 0.58
CA GLU A 236 18.02 -17.08 -0.24
C GLU A 236 18.12 -18.12 -1.37
N LYS A 237 19.24 -18.11 -2.09
CA LYS A 237 19.49 -19.05 -3.20
C LYS A 237 19.36 -20.50 -2.72
N SER A 238 20.11 -20.86 -1.67
CA SER A 238 20.15 -22.23 -1.17
C SER A 238 18.78 -22.70 -0.66
N SER A 239 18.05 -21.85 0.06
CA SER A 239 16.70 -22.19 0.52
C SER A 239 15.74 -22.42 -0.66
N ILE A 240 15.77 -21.59 -1.69
CA ILE A 240 14.89 -21.73 -2.86
C ILE A 240 15.28 -22.98 -3.68
N GLU A 241 16.57 -23.24 -3.90
CA GLU A 241 17.04 -24.45 -4.59
C GLU A 241 16.59 -25.73 -3.88
N GLN A 242 16.66 -25.75 -2.54
CA GLN A 242 16.18 -26.88 -1.74
C GLN A 242 14.67 -27.09 -1.89
N LEU A 243 13.87 -26.02 -1.88
CA LEU A 243 12.42 -26.11 -2.06
C LEU A 243 12.03 -26.52 -3.49
N LEU A 244 12.83 -26.16 -4.49
CA LEU A 244 12.63 -26.54 -5.89
C LEU A 244 13.18 -27.93 -6.24
N GLY A 245 14.10 -28.46 -5.43
CA GLY A 245 14.82 -29.70 -5.72
C GLY A 245 15.78 -29.59 -6.91
N LYS A 246 16.19 -28.38 -7.30
CA LYS A 246 17.12 -28.14 -8.41
C LYS A 246 17.95 -26.89 -8.19
N SER A 247 19.15 -26.87 -8.77
CA SER A 247 20.02 -25.69 -8.77
C SER A 247 19.44 -24.56 -9.63
N LEU A 248 19.70 -23.33 -9.22
CA LEU A 248 19.32 -22.11 -9.91
C LEU A 248 20.55 -21.43 -10.50
N GLU A 249 20.46 -21.14 -11.79
CA GLU A 249 21.39 -20.24 -12.46
C GLU A 249 20.97 -18.79 -12.18
N VAL A 250 21.88 -18.04 -11.57
CA VAL A 250 21.67 -16.64 -11.20
C VAL A 250 22.53 -15.80 -12.15
N ASN A 251 21.92 -14.85 -12.85
CA ASN A 251 22.62 -13.96 -13.77
C ASN A 251 23.35 -12.81 -13.04
N GLU A 252 24.03 -11.96 -13.79
CA GLU A 252 24.76 -10.79 -13.27
C GLU A 252 23.86 -9.80 -12.50
N ASP A 253 22.59 -9.69 -12.88
CA ASP A 253 21.58 -8.85 -12.21
C ASP A 253 21.02 -9.47 -10.92
N LYS A 254 21.56 -10.63 -10.50
CA LYS A 254 21.10 -11.42 -9.37
C LYS A 254 19.68 -11.96 -9.53
N CYS A 255 19.29 -12.27 -10.75
CA CYS A 255 18.01 -12.87 -11.08
C CYS A 255 18.17 -14.33 -11.53
N ALA A 256 17.28 -15.18 -11.05
CA ALA A 256 17.14 -16.58 -11.49
C ALA A 256 15.83 -16.75 -12.25
N LYS A 257 15.81 -17.66 -13.23
CA LYS A 257 14.59 -18.04 -13.93
C LYS A 257 14.00 -19.30 -13.33
N ILE A 258 12.70 -19.28 -13.07
CA ILE A 258 11.93 -20.44 -12.62
C ILE A 258 10.88 -20.79 -13.67
N THR A 259 10.87 -22.06 -14.07
CA THR A 259 9.88 -22.59 -15.01
C THR A 259 8.61 -22.98 -14.26
N ILE A 260 7.48 -22.50 -14.74
CA ILE A 260 6.16 -22.86 -14.22
C ILE A 260 5.36 -23.49 -15.36
N ASP A 261 4.84 -24.68 -15.13
CA ASP A 261 4.06 -25.40 -16.13
C ASP A 261 2.79 -24.60 -16.50
N PRO A 262 2.40 -24.51 -17.78
CA PRO A 262 1.25 -23.71 -18.21
C PRO A 262 -0.06 -24.04 -17.49
N GLY A 263 -0.27 -25.32 -17.11
CA GLY A 263 -1.45 -25.78 -16.38
C GLY A 263 -1.40 -25.55 -14.85
N CYS A 264 -0.33 -24.97 -14.33
CA CYS A 264 -0.21 -24.68 -12.91
C CYS A 264 -0.93 -23.38 -12.54
N LYS A 265 -1.74 -23.39 -11.48
CA LYS A 265 -2.30 -22.14 -10.93
C LYS A 265 -1.23 -21.38 -10.17
N ILE A 266 -1.13 -20.08 -10.42
CA ILE A 266 -0.15 -19.21 -9.77
C ILE A 266 -0.87 -18.37 -8.72
N CYS A 267 -0.40 -18.40 -7.48
CA CYS A 267 -0.83 -17.52 -6.41
C CYS A 267 0.31 -16.58 -6.04
N MET A 268 -0.02 -15.33 -5.78
CA MET A 268 0.92 -14.34 -5.27
C MET A 268 0.43 -13.80 -3.94
N MET A 269 1.27 -13.87 -2.90
CA MET A 269 1.00 -13.27 -1.60
C MET A 269 1.98 -12.14 -1.33
N SER A 270 1.46 -10.93 -1.20
CA SER A 270 2.23 -9.72 -0.95
C SER A 270 1.49 -8.85 0.06
N ILE A 271 1.76 -9.03 1.36
CA ILE A 271 1.03 -8.33 2.43
C ILE A 271 1.68 -6.96 2.77
N GLY A 272 2.75 -6.62 2.06
CA GLY A 272 3.51 -5.37 2.21
C GLY A 272 4.87 -5.58 2.89
N SER A 273 5.72 -4.55 2.85
CA SER A 273 7.11 -4.63 3.34
C SER A 273 7.25 -4.82 4.85
N GLN A 274 6.17 -4.59 5.60
CA GLN A 274 6.10 -4.69 7.06
C GLN A 274 5.06 -5.72 7.50
N ALA A 275 4.86 -6.78 6.70
CA ALA A 275 3.90 -7.84 7.00
C ALA A 275 4.20 -8.49 8.37
N PRO A 276 3.20 -8.63 9.26
CA PRO A 276 3.23 -9.48 10.44
C PRO A 276 3.68 -10.90 10.10
N ILE A 277 4.69 -11.37 10.82
CA ILE A 277 5.31 -12.68 10.59
C ILE A 277 4.28 -13.80 10.79
N ASP A 278 3.66 -13.86 11.98
CA ASP A 278 2.74 -14.94 12.34
C ASP A 278 1.51 -15.00 11.44
N GLY A 279 0.92 -13.83 11.14
CA GLY A 279 -0.26 -13.76 10.27
C GLY A 279 0.03 -14.17 8.83
N THR A 280 1.24 -13.91 8.33
CA THR A 280 1.66 -14.37 7.00
C THR A 280 1.87 -15.88 6.99
N LYS A 281 2.55 -16.43 8.00
CA LYS A 281 2.75 -17.88 8.14
C LYS A 281 1.43 -18.63 8.22
N GLU A 282 0.51 -18.16 9.05
CA GLU A 282 -0.82 -18.76 9.18
C GLU A 282 -1.56 -18.83 7.85
N ALA A 283 -1.51 -17.76 7.04
CA ALA A 283 -2.14 -17.75 5.73
C ALA A 283 -1.48 -18.73 4.74
N VAL A 284 -0.15 -18.83 4.76
CA VAL A 284 0.60 -19.79 3.95
C VAL A 284 0.26 -21.23 4.34
N PHE A 285 0.18 -21.55 5.63
CA PHE A 285 -0.16 -22.91 6.05
C PHE A 285 -1.64 -23.24 5.85
N SER A 286 -2.55 -22.29 6.00
CA SER A 286 -3.96 -22.46 5.59
C SER A 286 -4.07 -22.76 4.09
N PHE A 287 -3.30 -22.07 3.24
CA PHE A 287 -3.21 -22.41 1.82
C PHE A 287 -2.78 -23.85 1.59
N ILE A 288 -1.65 -24.24 2.19
CA ILE A 288 -1.07 -25.57 2.04
C ILE A 288 -2.09 -26.65 2.43
N GLU A 289 -2.71 -26.51 3.60
CA GLU A 289 -3.69 -27.46 4.12
C GLU A 289 -4.90 -27.66 3.20
N LYS A 290 -5.33 -26.60 2.52
CA LYS A 290 -6.45 -26.68 1.57
C LYS A 290 -6.00 -27.20 0.22
N ALA A 291 -4.85 -26.74 -0.28
CA ALA A 291 -4.28 -27.21 -1.55
C ALA A 291 -4.03 -28.72 -1.55
N LYS A 292 -3.60 -29.30 -0.41
CA LYS A 292 -3.41 -30.76 -0.24
C LYS A 292 -4.67 -31.60 -0.53
N LYS A 293 -5.87 -31.01 -0.49
CA LYS A 293 -7.14 -31.70 -0.75
C LYS A 293 -7.46 -31.84 -2.23
N TYR A 294 -6.68 -31.22 -3.11
CA TYR A 294 -6.90 -31.18 -4.55
C TYR A 294 -5.67 -31.71 -5.28
N THR A 295 -5.81 -31.96 -6.57
CA THR A 295 -4.71 -32.44 -7.44
C THR A 295 -4.21 -31.37 -8.40
N THR A 296 -4.91 -30.24 -8.48
CA THR A 296 -4.56 -29.09 -9.32
C THR A 296 -3.16 -28.59 -8.97
N PRO A 297 -2.22 -28.56 -9.93
CA PRO A 297 -0.88 -28.05 -9.65
C PRO A 297 -0.93 -26.57 -9.30
N VAL A 298 -0.29 -26.19 -8.19
CA VAL A 298 -0.27 -24.81 -7.69
C VAL A 298 1.13 -24.35 -7.30
N VAL A 299 1.43 -23.08 -7.58
CA VAL A 299 2.64 -22.38 -7.11
C VAL A 299 2.20 -21.15 -6.31
N LEU A 300 2.62 -21.04 -5.06
CA LEU A 300 2.44 -19.85 -4.23
C LEU A 300 3.76 -19.10 -4.07
N PHE A 301 3.84 -17.89 -4.61
CA PHE A 301 4.89 -16.93 -4.32
C PHE A 301 4.56 -16.12 -3.08
N VAL A 302 5.47 -16.05 -2.11
CA VAL A 302 5.27 -15.29 -0.86
C VAL A 302 6.32 -14.21 -0.74
N CYS A 303 5.94 -12.94 -0.92
CA CYS A 303 6.85 -11.81 -0.70
C CYS A 303 7.13 -11.61 0.80
N CYS A 304 8.32 -11.99 1.24
CA CYS A 304 8.73 -11.93 2.65
C CYS A 304 9.47 -10.64 3.04
N GLY A 305 9.67 -9.72 2.09
CA GLY A 305 10.48 -8.52 2.29
C GLY A 305 11.98 -8.81 2.30
N ARG A 306 12.79 -7.88 2.82
CA ARG A 306 14.25 -8.02 2.82
C ARG A 306 14.70 -9.13 3.78
N HIS A 307 15.38 -10.15 3.27
CA HIS A 307 16.17 -11.07 4.08
C HIS A 307 17.57 -10.50 4.30
N THR A 308 18.05 -10.59 5.53
CA THR A 308 19.45 -10.34 5.85
C THR A 308 20.04 -11.67 6.30
N PRO A 309 21.17 -12.10 5.73
CA PRO A 309 21.79 -13.36 6.11
C PRO A 309 21.95 -13.50 7.63
N GLN A 310 21.81 -14.75 8.11
CA GLN A 310 21.88 -15.14 9.52
C GLN A 310 20.81 -14.51 10.44
N ARG A 311 19.89 -13.68 9.92
CA ARG A 311 18.78 -13.14 10.70
C ARG A 311 17.56 -14.02 10.57
N ASN A 312 16.85 -14.20 11.69
CA ASN A 312 15.60 -14.95 11.74
C ASN A 312 14.41 -14.16 11.15
N THR A 313 14.46 -13.87 9.87
CA THR A 313 13.42 -13.13 9.13
C THR A 313 12.25 -14.03 8.73
N LEU A 314 11.13 -13.43 8.29
CA LEU A 314 9.99 -14.17 7.73
C LEU A 314 10.37 -15.14 6.60
N PHE A 315 11.27 -14.72 5.69
CA PHE A 315 11.78 -15.57 4.61
C PHE A 315 12.35 -16.88 5.15
N LYS A 316 13.29 -16.74 6.09
CA LYS A 316 14.00 -17.87 6.71
C LYS A 316 13.04 -18.82 7.43
N GLN A 317 12.16 -18.26 8.29
CA GLN A 317 11.18 -19.05 9.03
C GLN A 317 10.25 -19.83 8.10
N LEU A 318 9.72 -19.17 7.07
CA LEU A 318 8.85 -19.84 6.10
C LEU A 318 9.59 -20.92 5.31
N ALA A 319 10.82 -20.65 4.84
CA ALA A 319 11.58 -21.63 4.07
C ALA A 319 11.86 -22.89 4.89
N GLU A 320 12.26 -22.74 6.17
CA GLU A 320 12.51 -23.85 7.08
C GLU A 320 11.25 -24.66 7.39
N GLU A 321 10.12 -23.98 7.67
CA GLU A 321 8.87 -24.66 7.98
C GLU A 321 8.22 -25.33 6.77
N ILE A 322 8.26 -24.70 5.58
CA ILE A 322 7.76 -25.30 4.33
C ILE A 322 8.58 -26.56 3.99
N LYS A 323 9.90 -26.52 4.19
CA LYS A 323 10.76 -27.68 3.96
C LYS A 323 10.40 -28.84 4.88
N ALA A 324 10.08 -28.56 6.14
CA ALA A 324 9.66 -29.58 7.11
C ALA A 324 8.30 -30.21 6.77
N GLU A 325 7.42 -29.48 6.07
CA GLU A 325 6.05 -29.91 5.74
C GLU A 325 6.00 -31.04 4.69
N ASN A 326 7.10 -31.30 3.97
CA ASN A 326 7.20 -32.33 2.91
C ASN A 326 6.02 -32.28 1.92
N LEU A 327 5.91 -31.16 1.20
CA LEU A 327 4.76 -30.89 0.34
C LEU A 327 4.59 -31.90 -0.81
N PRO A 328 3.35 -32.26 -1.18
CA PRO A 328 3.07 -32.99 -2.41
C PRO A 328 3.66 -32.29 -3.65
N SER A 329 4.07 -33.07 -4.66
CA SER A 329 4.75 -32.54 -5.86
C SER A 329 3.94 -31.53 -6.68
N HIS A 330 2.60 -31.57 -6.57
CA HIS A 330 1.71 -30.62 -7.22
C HIS A 330 1.59 -29.28 -6.46
N ILE A 331 2.17 -29.14 -5.27
CA ILE A 331 2.16 -27.90 -4.47
C ILE A 331 3.57 -27.38 -4.34
N LYS A 332 3.81 -26.16 -4.81
CA LYS A 332 5.08 -25.45 -4.63
C LYS A 332 4.81 -24.16 -3.86
N VAL A 333 5.53 -23.95 -2.76
CA VAL A 333 5.48 -22.68 -2.01
C VAL A 333 6.87 -22.09 -1.96
N LEU A 334 7.02 -20.89 -2.50
CA LEU A 334 8.30 -20.21 -2.67
C LEU A 334 8.28 -18.90 -1.88
N PRO A 335 8.87 -18.86 -0.68
CA PRO A 335 9.17 -17.58 -0.04
C PRO A 335 10.19 -16.84 -0.89
N LEU A 336 9.96 -15.55 -1.10
CA LEU A 336 10.81 -14.66 -1.89
C LEU A 336 11.30 -13.53 -1.00
N GLY A 337 12.58 -13.18 -1.14
CA GLY A 337 13.15 -11.99 -0.54
C GLY A 337 12.58 -10.70 -1.13
N TYR A 338 13.36 -9.62 -1.11
CA TYR A 338 12.97 -8.40 -1.78
C TYR A 338 12.96 -8.61 -3.31
N GLN A 339 11.89 -8.20 -3.97
CA GLN A 339 11.69 -8.26 -5.43
C GLN A 339 11.50 -6.85 -5.97
N ASP A 340 12.19 -6.48 -7.05
CA ASP A 340 11.96 -5.21 -7.73
C ASP A 340 10.66 -5.27 -8.55
N ASP A 341 10.25 -4.14 -9.13
CA ASP A 341 9.05 -4.09 -9.95
C ASP A 341 9.18 -4.91 -11.24
N GLU A 342 10.40 -5.05 -11.77
CA GLU A 342 10.71 -5.85 -12.96
C GLU A 342 10.32 -7.32 -12.79
N GLU A 343 10.61 -7.94 -11.63
CA GLU A 343 10.22 -9.32 -11.35
C GLU A 343 8.77 -9.41 -10.85
N LYS A 344 8.37 -8.47 -9.99
CA LYS A 344 7.06 -8.53 -9.32
C LYS A 344 5.90 -8.27 -10.27
N ALA A 345 6.00 -7.29 -11.17
CA ALA A 345 4.88 -6.89 -12.01
C ALA A 345 4.40 -8.02 -12.95
N PRO A 346 5.28 -8.80 -13.61
CA PRO A 346 4.88 -9.99 -14.35
C PRO A 346 4.23 -11.07 -13.46
N MET A 347 4.79 -11.36 -12.28
CA MET A 347 4.19 -12.32 -11.34
C MET A 347 2.78 -11.90 -10.95
N ASP A 348 2.59 -10.65 -10.55
CA ASP A 348 1.27 -10.09 -10.25
C ASP A 348 0.34 -10.23 -11.45
N HIS A 349 0.77 -9.84 -12.65
CA HIS A 349 -0.07 -9.88 -13.85
C HIS A 349 -0.57 -11.29 -14.19
N TYR A 350 0.31 -12.29 -14.17
CA TYR A 350 -0.01 -13.65 -14.61
C TYR A 350 -0.54 -14.59 -13.53
N SER A 351 -0.60 -14.15 -12.25
CA SER A 351 -1.17 -15.00 -11.20
C SER A 351 -2.65 -15.36 -11.50
N ASP A 352 -3.18 -16.41 -10.95
CA ASP A 352 -4.61 -16.72 -10.94
C ASP A 352 -5.27 -16.12 -9.67
N ALA A 353 -4.48 -15.89 -8.62
CA ALA A 353 -4.90 -15.18 -7.42
C ALA A 353 -3.79 -14.26 -6.88
N ILE A 354 -4.16 -13.05 -6.44
CA ILE A 354 -3.29 -12.14 -5.70
C ILE A 354 -3.90 -11.90 -4.32
N PHE A 355 -3.10 -12.14 -3.29
CA PHE A 355 -3.37 -11.79 -1.91
C PHE A 355 -2.53 -10.59 -1.54
N THR A 356 -3.17 -9.45 -1.36
CA THR A 356 -2.48 -8.20 -1.14
C THR A 356 -2.96 -7.49 0.12
N GLY A 357 -2.05 -6.83 0.82
CA GLY A 357 -2.44 -5.80 1.77
C GLY A 357 -3.09 -4.62 1.02
N ALA A 358 -3.90 -3.82 1.72
CA ALA A 358 -4.53 -2.63 1.16
C ALA A 358 -3.64 -1.36 1.31
N GLY A 359 -2.32 -1.54 1.37
CA GLY A 359 -1.36 -0.44 1.47
C GLY A 359 -1.29 0.38 0.18
N GLY A 360 -1.13 1.71 0.30
CA GLY A 360 -1.19 2.72 -0.76
C GLY A 360 -0.75 2.29 -2.16
N MET A 361 0.55 2.43 -2.47
CA MET A 361 1.08 2.15 -3.82
C MET A 361 0.77 0.75 -4.33
N GLN A 362 0.84 -0.25 -3.44
CA GLN A 362 0.61 -1.63 -3.79
C GLN A 362 -0.83 -1.88 -4.30
N SER A 363 -1.79 -1.13 -3.77
CA SER A 363 -3.18 -1.21 -4.24
C SER A 363 -3.31 -0.75 -5.68
N PHE A 364 -2.64 0.36 -6.05
CA PHE A 364 -2.60 0.82 -7.44
C PHE A 364 -1.87 -0.16 -8.36
N GLU A 365 -0.75 -0.74 -7.90
CA GLU A 365 0.01 -1.75 -8.64
C GLU A 365 -0.82 -3.00 -8.93
N THR A 366 -1.56 -3.47 -7.92
CA THR A 366 -2.47 -4.62 -8.06
C THR A 366 -3.55 -4.33 -9.09
N ILE A 367 -4.16 -3.15 -9.04
CA ILE A 367 -5.18 -2.72 -10.01
C ILE A 367 -4.59 -2.61 -11.41
N ARG A 368 -3.35 -2.12 -11.52
CA ARG A 368 -2.67 -1.96 -12.79
C ARG A 368 -2.34 -3.32 -13.40
N ALA A 369 -1.89 -4.28 -12.58
CA ALA A 369 -1.65 -5.65 -13.00
C ALA A 369 -2.96 -6.38 -13.37
N ARG A 370 -4.09 -6.01 -12.76
CA ARG A 370 -5.41 -6.66 -12.87
C ARG A 370 -6.52 -5.73 -13.34
N ARG A 371 -6.54 -5.43 -14.64
CA ARG A 371 -7.64 -4.65 -15.22
C ARG A 371 -8.96 -5.42 -15.27
N LYS A 372 -10.06 -4.66 -15.43
CA LYS A 372 -11.45 -5.16 -15.54
C LYS A 372 -11.50 -6.20 -16.66
N GLY A 373 -11.96 -7.43 -16.36
CA GLY A 373 -11.99 -8.55 -17.30
C GLY A 373 -10.83 -9.53 -17.21
N HIS A 374 -9.81 -9.28 -16.37
CA HIS A 374 -8.77 -10.26 -16.10
C HIS A 374 -9.35 -11.42 -15.27
N PRO A 375 -9.09 -12.71 -15.60
CA PRO A 375 -9.64 -13.86 -14.88
C PRO A 375 -9.09 -14.05 -13.45
N GLY A 376 -8.09 -13.26 -13.04
CA GLY A 376 -7.40 -13.47 -11.78
C GLY A 376 -8.11 -12.81 -10.61
N GLN A 377 -8.18 -13.51 -9.49
CA GLN A 377 -8.88 -13.06 -8.29
C GLN A 377 -7.98 -12.16 -7.43
N ILE A 378 -8.53 -11.07 -6.90
CA ILE A 378 -7.85 -10.23 -5.91
C ILE A 378 -8.49 -10.49 -4.55
N PHE A 379 -7.66 -10.85 -3.60
CA PHE A 379 -8.01 -11.05 -2.21
C PHE A 379 -7.30 -10.02 -1.35
N LEU A 380 -8.09 -9.29 -0.58
CA LEU A 380 -7.56 -8.34 0.38
C LEU A 380 -7.20 -9.05 1.66
N TYR A 381 -5.93 -8.97 2.03
CA TYR A 381 -5.44 -9.44 3.31
C TYR A 381 -5.55 -8.31 4.34
N ALA A 382 -6.29 -8.55 5.42
CA ALA A 382 -6.32 -7.70 6.59
C ALA A 382 -5.84 -8.49 7.82
N HIS A 383 -5.25 -7.82 8.81
CA HIS A 383 -4.82 -8.47 10.05
C HIS A 383 -5.79 -8.16 11.19
N LEU A 384 -6.35 -9.19 11.84
CA LEU A 384 -6.93 -9.06 13.19
C LEU A 384 -6.07 -9.83 14.20
N PRO A 385 -5.95 -9.34 15.45
CA PRO A 385 -5.21 -10.02 16.49
C PRO A 385 -5.95 -11.28 16.96
N ARG A 386 -5.22 -12.37 17.20
CA ARG A 386 -5.71 -13.55 17.95
C ARG A 386 -5.81 -13.30 19.46
N LYS A 387 -5.11 -12.29 20.00
CA LYS A 387 -5.15 -11.93 21.43
C LYS A 387 -5.05 -10.41 21.57
N VAL A 388 -6.14 -9.77 21.95
CA VAL A 388 -6.09 -8.41 22.49
C VAL A 388 -5.36 -8.55 23.83
N LYS A 389 -4.05 -8.30 23.88
CA LYS A 389 -3.41 -8.03 25.17
C LYS A 389 -4.11 -6.78 25.70
N PRO A 390 -4.70 -6.83 26.91
CA PRO A 390 -5.52 -5.72 27.39
C PRO A 390 -4.69 -4.44 27.34
N LEU A 391 -5.31 -3.41 26.76
CA LEU A 391 -4.84 -2.04 26.57
C LEU A 391 -4.17 -1.46 27.85
N ARG A 392 -4.50 -2.06 29.00
CA ARG A 392 -3.92 -1.92 30.34
C ARG A 392 -2.40 -1.76 30.35
N LYS A 393 -1.61 -2.65 29.71
CA LYS A 393 -0.14 -2.60 29.86
C LYS A 393 0.50 -1.42 29.12
N LEU A 394 -0.08 -0.98 28.02
CA LEU A 394 0.41 0.18 27.26
C LEU A 394 -0.04 1.50 27.91
N LEU A 395 -1.29 1.57 28.36
CA LEU A 395 -1.82 2.75 29.07
C LEU A 395 -1.15 2.96 30.43
N LEU A 396 -0.83 1.90 31.18
CA LEU A 396 -0.03 1.97 32.41
C LEU A 396 1.40 2.51 32.18
N THR A 397 1.93 2.41 30.96
CA THR A 397 3.27 2.92 30.63
C THR A 397 3.24 4.40 30.24
N VAL A 398 2.09 4.92 29.79
CA VAL A 398 1.99 6.28 29.23
C VAL A 398 1.19 7.23 30.15
N PHE A 399 0.19 6.74 30.90
CA PHE A 399 -0.66 7.54 31.78
C PHE A 399 -1.12 6.75 33.03
N PRO A 400 -0.29 6.64 34.08
CA PRO A 400 -0.57 5.78 35.24
C PRO A 400 -1.74 6.24 36.14
N CYS A 401 -2.30 7.44 35.93
CA CYS A 401 -3.18 8.09 36.91
C CYS A 401 -4.69 8.00 36.64
N LEU A 402 -5.16 7.37 35.55
CA LEU A 402 -6.47 7.74 35.00
C LEU A 402 -7.57 6.66 34.88
N ILE A 403 -7.40 5.40 35.30
CA ILE A 403 -8.48 4.40 35.09
C ILE A 403 -8.65 3.43 36.28
N LYS A 404 -9.88 3.38 36.83
CA LYS A 404 -10.42 2.35 37.73
C LYS A 404 -11.24 1.32 36.95
N GLU A 405 -11.22 0.10 37.49
CA GLU A 405 -11.65 -1.23 37.02
C GLU A 405 -12.98 -1.37 36.25
N VAL A 406 -12.96 -2.19 35.19
CA VAL A 406 -14.01 -3.15 34.80
C VAL A 406 -13.33 -4.31 34.06
N ASP A 407 -13.52 -5.56 34.53
CA ASP A 407 -13.06 -6.81 33.93
C ASP A 407 -14.27 -7.56 33.34
N GLU A 408 -14.24 -7.92 32.06
CA GLU A 408 -15.02 -9.05 31.53
C GLU A 408 -14.44 -9.51 30.18
N GLU A 409 -14.17 -10.82 30.07
CA GLU A 409 -13.69 -11.49 28.85
C GLU A 409 -14.87 -11.84 27.93
N LEU A 410 -14.77 -11.54 26.63
CA LEU A 410 -15.77 -11.96 25.63
C LEU A 410 -15.22 -13.12 24.78
N PRO A 411 -15.98 -14.23 24.59
CA PRO A 411 -15.56 -15.38 23.80
C PRO A 411 -15.69 -15.16 22.29
N SER A 412 -14.84 -15.85 21.51
CA SER A 412 -14.79 -15.78 20.05
C SER A 412 -15.88 -16.63 19.38
N THR A 413 -16.97 -16.02 18.92
CA THR A 413 -17.96 -16.67 18.04
C THR A 413 -18.42 -15.69 16.94
N TYR A 414 -17.80 -15.79 15.76
CA TYR A 414 -18.05 -14.88 14.61
C TYR A 414 -19.28 -15.30 13.78
N ASP A 415 -19.62 -16.58 13.75
CA ASP A 415 -20.74 -17.12 12.96
C ASP A 415 -22.13 -16.69 13.49
N LEU A 416 -22.16 -16.03 14.65
CA LEU A 416 -23.37 -15.48 15.28
C LEU A 416 -23.51 -13.97 15.07
N LEU A 417 -22.61 -13.31 14.33
CA LEU A 417 -22.60 -11.87 14.16
C LEU A 417 -23.47 -11.41 12.98
N SER A 418 -24.29 -10.38 13.23
CA SER A 418 -25.09 -9.74 12.18
C SER A 418 -24.20 -9.08 11.10
N PRO A 419 -24.72 -8.87 9.88
CA PRO A 419 -24.02 -8.13 8.81
C PRO A 419 -23.46 -6.76 9.26
N GLU A 420 -24.15 -6.06 10.18
CA GLU A 420 -23.69 -4.81 10.78
C GLU A 420 -22.48 -5.00 11.69
N ALA A 421 -22.43 -6.09 12.47
CA ALA A 421 -21.28 -6.44 13.31
C ALA A 421 -20.09 -6.91 12.45
N GLN A 422 -20.34 -7.62 11.36
CA GLN A 422 -19.32 -7.99 10.36
C GLN A 422 -18.74 -6.73 9.68
N LYS A 423 -19.60 -5.77 9.30
CA LYS A 423 -19.19 -4.44 8.82
C LYS A 423 -18.34 -3.72 9.87
N LEU A 424 -18.77 -3.67 11.13
CA LEU A 424 -18.02 -3.07 12.25
C LEU A 424 -16.66 -3.76 12.50
N MET A 425 -16.54 -5.06 12.22
CA MET A 425 -15.28 -5.80 12.30
C MET A 425 -14.34 -5.50 11.14
N ILE A 426 -14.86 -5.32 9.92
CA ILE A 426 -14.10 -4.76 8.78
C ILE A 426 -13.58 -3.36 9.13
N GLU A 427 -14.39 -2.55 9.83
CA GLU A 427 -13.97 -1.25 10.36
C GLU A 427 -12.86 -1.36 11.43
N ARG A 428 -12.69 -2.52 12.07
CA ARG A 428 -11.72 -2.76 13.15
C ARG A 428 -10.46 -3.54 12.71
N GLY A 429 -10.51 -4.29 11.61
CA GLY A 429 -9.44 -5.20 11.14
C GLY A 429 -8.63 -4.73 9.94
N THR A 430 -9.14 -3.81 9.14
CA THR A 430 -8.32 -3.10 8.16
C THR A 430 -7.68 -1.91 8.86
N TYR A 431 -6.37 -1.73 8.75
CA TYR A 431 -5.73 -0.55 9.34
C TYR A 431 -6.43 0.71 8.84
N LEU A 432 -6.72 1.67 9.73
CA LEU A 432 -7.53 2.85 9.40
C LEU A 432 -7.01 3.62 8.17
N TRP A 433 -5.69 3.54 7.93
CA TRP A 433 -5.02 4.13 6.76
C TRP A 433 -5.22 3.39 5.44
N GLU A 434 -5.56 2.09 5.48
CA GLU A 434 -5.70 1.24 4.29
C GLU A 434 -7.16 1.01 3.89
N LYS A 435 -8.11 1.48 4.72
CA LYS A 435 -9.55 1.31 4.53
C LYS A 435 -10.05 1.86 3.19
N GLY A 436 -9.52 3.00 2.74
CA GLY A 436 -9.95 3.65 1.49
C GLY A 436 -9.58 2.82 0.27
N ASN A 437 -8.37 2.27 0.30
CA ASN A 437 -7.88 1.41 -0.76
C ASN A 437 -8.65 0.08 -0.80
N ALA A 438 -8.91 -0.52 0.37
CA ALA A 438 -9.70 -1.74 0.48
C ALA A 438 -11.13 -1.55 -0.05
N GLU A 439 -11.86 -0.53 0.42
CA GLU A 439 -13.22 -0.24 -0.06
C GLU A 439 -13.24 0.02 -1.57
N TRP A 440 -12.28 0.78 -2.09
CA TRP A 440 -12.21 1.06 -3.52
C TRP A 440 -12.03 -0.22 -4.35
N LEU A 441 -11.12 -1.10 -3.92
CA LEU A 441 -10.87 -2.39 -4.57
C LEU A 441 -12.15 -3.26 -4.59
N LEU A 442 -12.85 -3.34 -3.46
CA LEU A 442 -14.11 -4.09 -3.34
C LEU A 442 -15.19 -3.55 -4.28
N GLU A 443 -15.40 -2.23 -4.27
CA GLU A 443 -16.48 -1.58 -5.04
C GLU A 443 -16.21 -1.55 -6.55
N ASN A 444 -14.96 -1.41 -6.98
CA ASN A 444 -14.64 -1.09 -8.38
C ASN A 444 -13.98 -2.24 -9.15
N ARG A 445 -13.50 -3.30 -8.47
CA ARG A 445 -12.79 -4.42 -9.11
C ARG A 445 -13.39 -5.79 -8.84
N GLY A 446 -14.49 -5.86 -8.10
CA GLY A 446 -15.08 -7.15 -7.71
C GLY A 446 -14.10 -8.02 -6.91
N SER A 447 -13.11 -7.40 -6.27
CA SER A 447 -12.19 -8.13 -5.38
C SER A 447 -13.02 -8.77 -4.28
N GLN A 448 -12.65 -9.98 -3.88
CA GLN A 448 -13.33 -10.67 -2.79
C GLN A 448 -12.58 -10.36 -1.49
N ASN A 449 -13.34 -10.00 -0.46
CA ASN A 449 -12.74 -9.73 0.85
C ASN A 449 -12.46 -11.08 1.52
N LEU A 450 -11.19 -11.38 1.83
CA LEU A 450 -10.88 -12.42 2.79
C LEU A 450 -10.75 -11.76 4.14
N HIS A 451 -11.74 -12.00 4.98
CA HIS A 451 -11.87 -11.32 6.25
C HIS A 451 -10.64 -11.63 7.15
N PRO A 452 -10.18 -10.70 8.01
CA PRO A 452 -9.00 -10.93 8.85
C PRO A 452 -9.11 -12.06 9.90
N ILE A 453 -10.31 -12.56 10.21
CA ILE A 453 -10.52 -13.80 10.99
C ILE A 453 -10.26 -15.06 10.14
N GLN A 454 -10.21 -14.89 8.82
CA GLN A 454 -10.03 -15.92 7.80
C GLN A 454 -8.57 -16.08 7.35
N ALA A 455 -7.57 -15.64 8.12
CA ALA A 455 -6.20 -16.09 7.86
C ALA A 455 -6.09 -17.62 7.97
N LYS A 456 -6.90 -18.25 8.85
CA LYS A 456 -7.15 -19.70 8.88
C LYS A 456 -7.98 -20.21 7.71
N ASP A 457 -8.74 -19.35 7.04
CA ASP A 457 -9.65 -19.70 5.96
C ASP A 457 -9.17 -19.17 4.59
N PHE A 458 -7.86 -18.87 4.46
CA PHE A 458 -7.23 -18.46 3.20
C PHE A 458 -7.54 -19.46 2.08
N GLY A 459 -7.29 -20.73 2.37
CA GLY A 459 -7.60 -21.78 1.42
C GLY A 459 -9.10 -22.03 1.29
N GLU A 460 -9.94 -21.63 2.25
CA GLU A 460 -11.40 -21.66 2.08
C GLU A 460 -11.89 -20.58 1.12
N GLY A 461 -11.27 -19.40 1.16
CA GLY A 461 -11.53 -18.34 0.20
C GLY A 461 -11.34 -18.83 -1.23
N LEU A 462 -10.18 -19.47 -1.49
CA LEU A 462 -9.89 -20.10 -2.77
C LEU A 462 -10.82 -21.27 -3.10
N GLU A 463 -11.13 -22.12 -2.13
CA GLU A 463 -12.08 -23.23 -2.29
C GLU A 463 -13.48 -22.74 -2.68
N ARG A 464 -13.99 -21.68 -2.03
CA ARG A 464 -15.30 -21.07 -2.32
C ARG A 464 -15.39 -20.47 -3.72
N THR A 465 -14.27 -20.00 -4.26
CA THR A 465 -14.24 -19.50 -5.64
C THR A 465 -14.04 -20.59 -6.68
N GLY A 466 -13.94 -21.85 -6.25
CA GLY A 466 -13.63 -22.97 -7.13
C GLY A 466 -12.20 -22.93 -7.66
N PHE A 467 -11.30 -22.16 -7.05
CA PHE A 467 -9.92 -21.99 -7.52
C PHE A 467 -9.19 -23.32 -7.70
N PHE A 468 -9.33 -24.22 -6.72
CA PHE A 468 -8.72 -25.54 -6.77
C PHE A 468 -9.50 -26.56 -7.60
N LEU A 469 -10.76 -26.25 -7.94
CA LEU A 469 -11.67 -27.14 -8.67
C LEU A 469 -11.63 -26.90 -10.18
N SER A 470 -11.20 -25.72 -10.63
CA SER A 470 -11.03 -25.42 -12.05
C SER A 470 -9.70 -25.96 -12.55
N PRO A 471 -9.69 -26.82 -13.59
CA PRO A 471 -8.45 -27.18 -14.28
C PRO A 471 -7.70 -25.95 -14.80
#